data_AF-A0A382ESM0-F1
#
_entry.id   AF-A0A382ESM0-F1
#
_cell.length_a   1.000
_cell.length_b   1.000
_cell.length_c   1.000
_cell.angle_alpha   90.00
_cell.angle_beta   90.00
_cell.angle_gamma   90.00
#
_symmetry.space_group_name_H-M   'P 1'
#
loop_
_entity.id
_entity.type
_entity.pdbx_description
1 polymer ?
#
loop_
_entity_poly.entity_id
_entity_poly.type
_entity_poly.pdbx_seq_one_letter_code
_entity_poly.pdbx_strand_id
1 'polypeptide(L)'
;MATPLKALFDGSGNPTSLAEYTASDFISYTDGGTGFINYTDGQILIGNTSTGGLTKTTITGTSNQITIVNGTGSITVSLPQDIHTSATPTFGATTVGSLHSTGTLLVDTTSRFVQSADFDAGLNVDGSTCLGTNGSGLLKVCGATSTFCKIVGIGVVPTTSVLGIKGVLDTALTNTATAGGAGNRDIASTAHGLSVGDAVRIPVGSATYENFT
;
A
#
# COMPACT_ATOMS: atom_id res chain seq x y z
N MET A 1 7.24 71.22 25.72
CA MET A 1 6.37 70.23 26.42
C MET A 1 7.21 69.60 27.52
N ALA A 2 6.63 69.17 28.64
CA ALA A 2 7.39 68.44 29.65
C ALA A 2 7.70 67.03 29.14
N THR A 3 8.96 66.60 29.19
CA THR A 3 9.31 65.20 28.91
C THR A 3 8.99 64.34 30.14
N PRO A 4 8.36 63.16 29.97
CA PRO A 4 8.05 62.29 31.10
C PRO A 4 9.32 61.81 31.81
N LEU A 5 9.26 61.76 33.15
CA LEU A 5 10.28 61.14 33.99
C LEU A 5 9.84 59.72 34.37
N LYS A 6 10.80 58.79 34.39
CA LYS A 6 10.68 57.44 34.96
C LYS A 6 11.47 57.34 36.27
N ALA A 7 11.09 56.40 37.14
CA ALA A 7 11.96 55.95 38.21
C ALA A 7 12.98 54.94 37.68
N LEU A 8 14.19 54.94 38.25
CA LEU A 8 15.16 53.85 38.13
C LEU A 8 15.03 52.94 39.35
N PHE A 9 15.26 51.64 39.19
CA PHE A 9 15.11 50.64 40.26
C PHE A 9 16.41 49.85 40.52
N ASP A 10 16.58 49.30 41.72
CA ASP A 10 17.76 48.53 42.15
C ASP A 10 17.75 47.04 41.75
N GLY A 11 16.80 46.61 40.91
CA GLY A 11 16.59 45.20 40.55
C GLY A 11 15.86 44.38 41.63
N SER A 12 15.58 44.97 42.80
CA SER A 12 14.69 44.43 43.84
C SER A 12 13.36 45.22 43.91
N GLY A 13 13.08 46.04 42.89
CA GLY A 13 11.87 46.88 42.81
C GLY A 13 11.91 48.18 43.63
N ASN A 14 13.03 48.55 44.28
CA ASN A 14 13.12 49.80 45.04
C ASN A 14 13.57 50.97 44.15
N PRO A 15 12.90 52.14 44.18
CA PRO A 15 13.31 53.28 43.37
C PRO A 15 14.59 53.93 43.90
N THR A 16 15.59 54.09 43.02
CA THR A 16 16.93 54.65 43.35
C THR A 16 17.11 56.10 42.91
N SER A 17 16.44 56.52 41.83
CA SER A 17 16.53 57.88 41.28
C SER A 17 15.43 58.12 40.22
N LEU A 18 15.40 59.30 39.62
CA LEU A 18 14.56 59.64 38.46
C LEU A 18 15.44 59.84 37.22
N ALA A 19 14.92 59.47 36.05
CA ALA A 19 15.54 59.66 34.75
C ALA A 19 14.51 60.08 33.70
N GLU A 20 14.94 60.67 32.59
CA GLU A 20 14.07 60.95 31.44
C GLU A 20 13.60 59.66 30.76
N TYR A 21 12.35 59.63 30.28
CA TYR A 21 11.83 58.50 29.50
C TYR A 21 12.35 58.52 28.06
N THR A 22 12.83 57.38 27.58
CA THR A 22 13.42 57.20 26.25
C THR A 22 12.71 56.11 25.45
N ALA A 23 12.78 56.17 24.12
CA ALA A 23 12.25 55.11 23.26
C ALA A 23 12.97 53.74 23.43
N SER A 24 14.10 53.72 24.14
CA SER A 24 14.87 52.53 24.49
C SER A 24 14.48 51.90 25.85
N ASP A 25 13.56 52.52 26.60
CA ASP A 25 13.17 52.04 27.92
C ASP A 25 12.24 50.82 27.87
N PHE A 26 12.43 49.89 28.80
CA PHE A 26 11.58 48.74 29.01
C PHE A 26 11.45 48.42 30.50
N ILE A 27 10.40 47.69 30.88
CA ILE A 27 10.27 47.13 32.24
C ILE A 27 11.02 45.80 32.27
N SER A 28 11.91 45.61 33.25
CA SER A 28 12.66 44.36 33.45
C SER A 28 11.73 43.22 33.80
N TYR A 29 12.14 41.98 33.51
CA TYR A 29 11.37 40.79 33.92
C TYR A 29 11.30 40.64 35.45
N THR A 30 12.27 41.18 36.19
CA THR A 30 12.26 41.27 37.66
C THR A 30 11.11 42.12 38.19
N ASP A 31 10.70 43.13 37.41
CA ASP A 31 9.67 44.11 37.77
C ASP A 31 8.32 43.80 37.06
N GLY A 32 8.13 42.55 36.61
CA GLY A 32 6.92 42.09 35.92
C GLY A 32 6.81 42.46 34.44
N GLY A 33 7.86 43.02 33.85
CA GLY A 33 7.94 43.34 32.43
C GLY A 33 8.47 42.20 31.56
N THR A 34 8.81 42.52 30.30
CA THR A 34 9.35 41.55 29.34
C THR A 34 10.88 41.55 29.26
N GLY A 35 11.54 42.63 29.68
CA GLY A 35 12.96 42.87 29.38
C GLY A 35 13.26 43.28 27.93
N PHE A 36 12.26 43.41 27.04
CA PHE A 36 12.47 43.63 25.60
C PHE A 36 11.38 44.48 24.94
N ILE A 37 11.84 45.44 24.13
CA ILE A 37 11.03 46.32 23.26
C ILE A 37 11.34 46.18 21.75
N ASN A 38 12.44 45.53 21.40
CA ASN A 38 12.89 45.34 20.02
C ASN A 38 12.94 43.84 19.69
N TYR A 39 12.41 43.45 18.53
CA TYR A 39 12.35 42.06 18.04
C TYR A 39 12.90 42.00 16.62
N THR A 40 13.51 40.88 16.23
CA THR A 40 13.66 40.53 14.82
C THR A 40 12.47 39.69 14.38
N ASP A 41 12.22 39.62 13.08
CA ASP A 41 11.11 38.84 12.53
C ASP A 41 11.11 37.38 13.03
N GLY A 42 9.92 36.91 13.41
CA GLY A 42 9.70 35.59 14.01
C GLY A 42 10.21 35.39 15.45
N GLN A 43 10.75 36.41 16.14
CA GLN A 43 11.09 36.28 17.56
C GLN A 43 9.84 36.29 18.44
N ILE A 44 9.77 35.33 19.35
CA ILE A 44 8.81 35.27 20.46
C ILE A 44 9.53 35.27 21.81
N LEU A 45 8.81 35.61 22.88
CA LEU A 45 9.31 35.48 24.25
C LEU A 45 9.02 34.07 24.79
N ILE A 46 10.07 33.36 25.20
CA ILE A 46 9.96 32.07 25.90
C ILE A 46 10.56 32.20 27.31
N GLY A 47 9.94 31.56 28.30
CA GLY A 47 10.45 31.51 29.67
C GLY A 47 11.83 30.85 29.76
N ASN A 48 12.74 31.47 30.49
CA ASN A 48 14.11 31.02 30.68
C ASN A 48 14.41 30.86 32.17
N THR A 49 14.47 29.62 32.64
CA THR A 49 14.72 29.28 34.05
C THR A 49 16.15 29.58 34.50
N SER A 50 17.11 29.69 33.58
CA SER A 50 18.50 30.05 33.91
C SER A 50 18.66 31.53 34.24
N THR A 51 17.77 32.40 33.73
CA THR A 51 17.73 33.83 34.07
C THR A 51 16.59 34.20 35.02
N GLY A 52 15.60 33.31 35.18
CA GLY A 52 14.35 33.59 35.89
C GLY A 52 13.39 34.51 35.11
N GLY A 53 13.64 34.73 33.82
CA GLY A 53 12.95 35.73 33.01
C GLY A 53 12.46 35.19 31.67
N LEU A 54 12.45 36.07 30.66
CA LEU A 54 12.10 35.73 29.28
C LEU A 54 13.34 35.77 28.37
N THR A 55 13.27 35.10 27.23
CA THR A 55 14.30 35.16 26.19
C THR A 55 13.63 35.25 24.82
N LYS A 56 14.10 36.17 23.99
CA LYS A 56 13.69 36.26 22.59
C LYS A 56 14.32 35.12 21.80
N THR A 57 13.50 34.32 21.14
CA THR A 57 13.98 33.27 20.22
C THR A 57 13.04 33.12 19.04
N THR A 58 13.58 32.66 17.90
CA THR A 58 12.76 32.18 16.79
C THR A 58 12.32 30.75 17.08
N ILE A 59 11.12 30.37 16.64
CA ILE A 59 10.75 28.95 16.55
C ILE A 59 11.37 28.41 15.26
N THR A 60 12.08 27.29 15.37
CA THR A 60 12.69 26.58 14.23
C THR A 60 11.95 25.27 13.98
N GLY A 61 11.51 25.05 12.75
CA GLY A 61 10.96 23.76 12.34
C GLY A 61 12.06 22.72 12.11
N THR A 62 11.74 21.43 12.30
CA THR A 62 12.67 20.34 11.97
C THR A 62 12.48 19.92 10.52
N SER A 63 13.59 19.82 9.78
CA SER A 63 13.57 19.39 8.37
C SER A 63 12.82 18.07 8.18
N ASN A 64 12.09 17.98 7.07
CA ASN A 64 11.21 16.86 6.71
C ASN A 64 10.05 16.57 7.70
N GLN A 65 9.74 17.48 8.63
CA GLN A 65 8.65 17.34 9.60
C GLN A 65 7.74 18.57 9.60
N ILE A 66 8.28 19.73 9.97
CA ILE A 66 7.55 21.00 10.05
C ILE A 66 8.44 22.09 9.47
N THR A 67 7.92 22.84 8.51
CA THR A 67 8.55 24.05 7.99
C THR A 67 8.01 25.25 8.77
N ILE A 68 8.92 26.11 9.26
CA ILE A 68 8.57 27.38 9.88
C ILE A 68 9.26 28.50 9.10
N VAL A 69 8.46 29.42 8.56
CA VAL A 69 8.93 30.61 7.87
C VAL A 69 8.62 31.82 8.73
N ASN A 70 9.67 32.51 9.15
CA ASN A 70 9.59 33.73 9.94
C ASN A 70 9.58 34.94 9.00
N GLY A 71 8.58 35.81 9.13
CA GLY A 71 8.41 37.02 8.33
C GLY A 71 7.97 38.23 9.16
N THR A 72 7.90 39.39 8.52
CA THR A 72 7.51 40.66 9.16
C THR A 72 6.10 40.57 9.74
N GLY A 73 6.01 40.48 11.07
CA GLY A 73 4.73 40.35 11.79
C GLY A 73 4.01 39.00 11.59
N SER A 74 4.67 37.97 11.06
CA SER A 74 4.05 36.66 10.78
C SER A 74 4.99 35.48 11.02
N ILE A 75 4.41 34.36 11.44
CA ILE A 75 5.07 33.05 11.49
C ILE A 75 4.18 32.09 10.71
N THR A 76 4.64 31.62 9.55
CA THR A 76 3.94 30.62 8.75
C THR A 76 4.45 29.24 9.16
N VAL A 77 3.54 28.34 9.51
CA VAL A 77 3.82 26.95 9.88
C VAL A 77 3.15 26.03 8.86
N SER A 78 3.91 25.12 8.27
CA SER A 78 3.40 24.15 7.29
C SER A 78 4.08 22.79 7.41
N LEU A 79 3.49 21.78 6.79
CA LEU A 79 4.09 20.46 6.60
C LEU A 79 4.76 20.39 5.21
N PRO A 80 5.72 19.47 4.98
CA PRO A 80 6.31 19.24 3.66
C PRO A 80 5.31 18.77 2.59
N GLN A 81 4.17 18.21 2.99
CA GLN A 81 3.04 17.86 2.12
C GLN A 81 1.71 17.96 2.89
N ASP A 82 0.62 18.16 2.17
CA ASP A 82 -0.73 18.22 2.74
C ASP A 82 -1.20 16.87 3.31
N ILE A 83 -1.98 16.92 4.39
CA ILE A 83 -2.57 15.75 5.07
C ILE A 83 -4.09 15.89 5.32
N HIS A 84 -4.74 16.85 4.66
CA HIS A 84 -6.19 17.04 4.75
C HIS A 84 -6.95 15.95 3.96
N THR A 85 -8.27 15.83 4.14
CA THR A 85 -9.06 14.68 3.64
C THR A 85 -9.13 14.52 2.11
N SER A 86 -8.82 15.57 1.35
CA SER A 86 -8.69 15.55 -0.12
C SER A 86 -7.24 15.63 -0.60
N ALA A 87 -6.26 15.54 0.30
CA ALA A 87 -4.85 15.50 -0.08
C ALA A 87 -4.50 14.14 -0.72
N THR A 88 -3.43 14.12 -1.51
CA THR A 88 -2.84 12.91 -2.06
C THR A 88 -1.37 12.79 -1.61
N PRO A 89 -1.11 12.40 -0.34
CA PRO A 89 0.25 12.28 0.17
C PRO A 89 1.05 11.25 -0.61
N THR A 90 2.34 11.54 -0.81
CA THR A 90 3.29 10.63 -1.44
C THR A 90 4.21 10.00 -0.39
N PHE A 91 4.50 8.72 -0.57
CA PHE A 91 5.39 7.93 0.28
C PHE A 91 6.32 7.11 -0.62
N GLY A 92 7.62 7.13 -0.37
CA GLY A 92 8.59 6.33 -1.15
C GLY A 92 8.51 4.83 -0.84
N ALA A 93 8.12 4.48 0.37
CA ALA A 93 7.77 3.12 0.80
C ALA A 93 6.81 3.21 2.00
N THR A 94 5.95 2.19 2.15
CA THR A 94 4.90 2.18 3.18
C THR A 94 4.80 0.81 3.84
N THR A 95 4.87 0.78 5.17
CA THR A 95 4.52 -0.39 5.99
C THR A 95 3.26 -0.06 6.77
N VAL A 96 2.19 -0.83 6.55
CA VAL A 96 0.90 -0.70 7.25
C VAL A 96 0.49 -2.04 7.84
N GLY A 97 -0.13 -2.03 9.03
CA GLY A 97 -0.61 -3.26 9.68
C GLY A 97 -1.79 -3.89 8.94
N SER A 98 -2.77 -3.07 8.59
CA SER A 98 -3.93 -3.44 7.74
C SER A 98 -4.23 -2.31 6.77
N LEU A 99 -4.48 -2.62 5.50
CA LEU A 99 -4.90 -1.65 4.50
C LEU A 99 -6.39 -1.85 4.19
N HIS A 100 -7.20 -0.81 4.47
CA HIS A 100 -8.59 -0.75 4.02
C HIS A 100 -8.72 0.32 2.93
N SER A 101 -8.95 -0.11 1.69
CA SER A 101 -9.23 0.77 0.56
C SER A 101 -10.73 0.77 0.27
N THR A 102 -11.35 1.95 0.24
CA THR A 102 -12.74 2.12 -0.18
C THR A 102 -12.92 2.09 -1.70
N GLY A 103 -11.83 2.20 -2.46
CA GLY A 103 -11.77 2.07 -3.91
C GLY A 103 -10.76 1.00 -4.37
N THR A 104 -10.31 1.07 -5.62
CA THR A 104 -9.36 0.11 -6.18
C THR A 104 -7.94 0.30 -5.64
N LEU A 105 -7.31 -0.78 -5.17
CA LEU A 105 -5.87 -0.82 -4.98
C LEU A 105 -5.18 -0.95 -6.34
N LEU A 106 -4.52 0.12 -6.79
CA LEU A 106 -3.68 0.10 -7.98
C LEU A 106 -2.24 -0.22 -7.57
N VAL A 107 -1.65 -1.20 -8.24
CA VAL A 107 -0.22 -1.51 -8.18
C VAL A 107 0.36 -1.16 -9.56
N ASP A 108 1.44 -0.39 -9.60
CA ASP A 108 2.03 0.07 -10.85
C ASP A 108 2.65 -1.08 -11.67
N THR A 109 2.99 -0.80 -12.93
CA THR A 109 3.48 -1.81 -13.89
C THR A 109 4.89 -2.33 -13.61
N THR A 110 5.64 -1.71 -12.69
CA THR A 110 6.97 -2.13 -12.24
C THR A 110 6.92 -2.88 -10.91
N SER A 111 5.89 -2.64 -10.10
CA SER A 111 5.63 -3.29 -8.82
C SER A 111 4.92 -4.64 -8.99
N ARG A 112 5.12 -5.54 -8.01
CA ARG A 112 4.40 -6.83 -7.95
C ARG A 112 3.44 -6.84 -6.77
N PHE A 113 2.18 -7.16 -7.01
CA PHE A 113 1.26 -7.51 -5.92
C PHE A 113 1.59 -8.92 -5.42
N VAL A 114 2.40 -9.01 -4.37
CA VAL A 114 2.75 -10.28 -3.71
C VAL A 114 1.82 -10.48 -2.50
N GLN A 115 0.59 -10.89 -2.77
CA GLN A 115 -0.34 -11.26 -1.73
C GLN A 115 -0.08 -12.71 -1.29
N SER A 116 0.28 -12.91 -0.02
CA SER A 116 0.01 -14.19 0.65
C SER A 116 -1.48 -14.23 0.98
N ALA A 117 -2.31 -14.30 -0.07
CA ALA A 117 -3.75 -14.39 0.09
C ALA A 117 -4.08 -15.71 0.78
N ASP A 118 -4.72 -15.64 1.94
CA ASP A 118 -5.65 -16.70 2.28
C ASP A 118 -6.77 -16.61 1.24
N PHE A 119 -6.94 -17.65 0.41
CA PHE A 119 -7.88 -17.64 -0.71
C PHE A 119 -9.30 -17.90 -0.22
N ASP A 120 -9.76 -17.12 0.75
CA ASP A 120 -11.11 -17.26 1.30
C ASP A 120 -12.14 -16.78 0.26
N ALA A 121 -12.95 -17.73 -0.21
CA ALA A 121 -14.04 -17.61 -1.18
C ALA A 121 -13.78 -16.99 -2.57
N GLY A 122 -12.57 -16.50 -2.90
CA GLY A 122 -12.09 -16.40 -4.29
C GLY A 122 -11.43 -15.08 -4.73
N LEU A 123 -10.24 -15.19 -5.33
CA LEU A 123 -9.56 -14.09 -6.00
C LEU A 123 -10.15 -13.86 -7.40
N ASN A 124 -10.79 -12.71 -7.60
CA ASN A 124 -11.26 -12.23 -8.90
C ASN A 124 -10.13 -11.43 -9.58
N VAL A 125 -9.51 -11.98 -10.63
CA VAL A 125 -8.23 -11.46 -11.17
C VAL A 125 -8.44 -10.37 -12.22
N ASP A 126 -9.56 -10.40 -12.94
CA ASP A 126 -9.85 -9.48 -14.06
C ASP A 126 -11.35 -9.23 -14.32
N GLY A 127 -12.23 -9.62 -13.39
CA GLY A 127 -13.69 -9.58 -13.57
C GLY A 127 -14.25 -10.77 -14.37
N SER A 128 -13.40 -11.64 -14.90
CA SER A 128 -13.77 -12.77 -15.76
C SER A 128 -13.09 -14.08 -15.42
N THR A 129 -11.92 -14.08 -14.76
CA THR A 129 -11.20 -15.27 -14.30
C THR A 129 -11.01 -15.28 -12.79
N CYS A 130 -11.49 -16.35 -12.14
CA CYS A 130 -11.11 -16.68 -10.77
C CYS A 130 -9.95 -17.68 -10.78
N LEU A 131 -8.87 -17.33 -10.10
CA LEU A 131 -7.77 -18.24 -9.75
C LEU A 131 -7.99 -18.72 -8.31
N GLY A 132 -8.17 -20.02 -8.13
CA GLY A 132 -8.26 -20.64 -6.82
C GLY A 132 -7.71 -22.05 -6.82
N THR A 133 -7.84 -22.74 -5.71
CA THR A 133 -7.66 -24.20 -5.65
C THR A 133 -9.03 -24.87 -5.69
N ASN A 134 -9.11 -26.07 -6.26
CA ASN A 134 -10.17 -27.00 -5.82
C ASN A 134 -9.81 -27.50 -4.41
N GLY A 135 -10.76 -28.10 -3.67
CA GLY A 135 -10.52 -28.67 -2.32
C GLY A 135 -9.52 -29.85 -2.24
N SER A 136 -8.67 -30.00 -3.26
CA SER A 136 -7.58 -30.97 -3.42
C SER A 136 -6.28 -30.29 -3.90
N GLY A 137 -6.16 -28.96 -3.82
CA GLY A 137 -4.93 -28.20 -4.09
C GLY A 137 -4.62 -27.87 -5.56
N LEU A 138 -5.43 -28.33 -6.53
CA LEU A 138 -5.19 -28.10 -7.96
C LEU A 138 -5.73 -26.74 -8.44
N LEU A 139 -4.94 -26.06 -9.29
CA LEU A 139 -5.28 -24.76 -9.87
C LEU A 139 -6.59 -24.81 -10.68
N LYS A 140 -7.49 -23.93 -10.27
CA LYS A 140 -8.88 -23.79 -10.71
C LYS A 140 -8.98 -22.47 -11.48
N VAL A 141 -9.30 -22.51 -12.78
CA VAL A 141 -9.51 -21.32 -13.62
C VAL A 141 -10.97 -21.29 -14.10
N CYS A 142 -11.78 -20.41 -13.50
CA CYS A 142 -13.22 -20.32 -13.74
C CYS A 142 -13.60 -19.01 -14.43
N GLY A 143 -14.56 -19.07 -15.36
CA GLY A 143 -15.28 -17.89 -15.82
C GLY A 143 -16.14 -17.32 -14.70
N ALA A 144 -16.19 -15.99 -14.52
CA ALA A 144 -16.87 -15.33 -13.40
C ALA A 144 -18.37 -15.67 -13.23
N THR A 145 -19.05 -16.14 -14.28
CA THR A 145 -20.45 -16.60 -14.26
C THR A 145 -20.63 -18.09 -14.56
N SER A 146 -19.53 -18.84 -14.75
CA SER A 146 -19.59 -20.25 -15.15
C SER A 146 -19.41 -21.20 -13.98
N THR A 147 -20.38 -22.08 -13.74
CA THR A 147 -20.20 -23.31 -12.95
C THR A 147 -19.16 -24.25 -13.56
N PHE A 148 -18.88 -24.12 -14.86
CA PHE A 148 -17.86 -24.87 -15.59
C PHE A 148 -16.46 -24.27 -15.42
N CYS A 149 -15.85 -24.56 -14.28
CA CYS A 149 -14.44 -24.28 -14.08
C CYS A 149 -13.54 -25.30 -14.78
N LYS A 150 -12.43 -24.86 -15.39
CA LYS A 150 -11.38 -25.75 -15.90
C LYS A 150 -10.27 -25.91 -14.86
N ILE A 151 -9.87 -27.17 -14.64
CA ILE A 151 -8.66 -27.49 -13.90
C ILE A 151 -7.48 -27.33 -14.86
N VAL A 152 -6.52 -26.48 -14.50
CA VAL A 152 -5.28 -26.28 -15.27
C VAL A 152 -4.15 -26.96 -14.50
N GLY A 153 -4.08 -28.29 -14.62
CA GLY A 153 -3.06 -29.09 -13.97
C GLY A 153 -3.31 -30.60 -14.07
N ILE A 154 -2.22 -31.37 -14.07
CA ILE A 154 -2.24 -32.83 -13.92
C ILE A 154 -2.11 -33.19 -12.43
N GLY A 155 -3.18 -33.73 -11.87
CA GLY A 155 -3.20 -34.33 -10.54
C GLY A 155 -4.23 -35.45 -10.49
N VAL A 156 -4.26 -36.20 -9.39
CA VAL A 156 -5.26 -37.27 -9.22
C VAL A 156 -6.62 -36.62 -8.96
N VAL A 157 -7.40 -36.42 -10.03
CA VAL A 157 -8.76 -35.87 -9.94
C VAL A 157 -9.76 -37.02 -9.72
N PRO A 158 -10.78 -36.86 -8.88
CA PRO A 158 -11.92 -37.78 -8.86
C PRO A 158 -12.55 -37.91 -10.26
N THR A 159 -13.17 -39.06 -10.51
CA THR A 159 -13.45 -39.70 -11.81
C THR A 159 -14.39 -38.97 -12.79
N THR A 160 -14.71 -37.68 -12.56
CA THR A 160 -15.76 -36.93 -13.27
C THR A 160 -15.27 -35.66 -13.98
N SER A 161 -13.99 -35.31 -13.90
CA SER A 161 -13.46 -34.05 -14.48
C SER A 161 -12.76 -34.25 -15.82
N VAL A 162 -13.27 -33.61 -16.88
CA VAL A 162 -12.67 -33.64 -18.23
C VAL A 162 -11.61 -32.54 -18.37
N LEU A 163 -10.39 -32.91 -18.73
CA LEU A 163 -9.30 -31.97 -19.05
C LEU A 163 -9.52 -31.36 -20.45
N GLY A 164 -10.13 -30.18 -20.51
CA GLY A 164 -10.46 -29.49 -21.76
C GLY A 164 -9.28 -28.76 -22.42
N ILE A 165 -8.33 -29.50 -22.98
CA ILE A 165 -7.24 -28.95 -23.82
C ILE A 165 -7.84 -28.45 -25.16
N LYS A 166 -7.69 -27.15 -25.45
CA LYS A 166 -8.00 -26.58 -26.77
C LYS A 166 -6.70 -26.28 -27.51
N GLY A 167 -6.21 -27.24 -28.29
CA GLY A 167 -4.98 -27.12 -29.08
C GLY A 167 -4.51 -28.47 -29.62
N VAL A 168 -3.43 -28.47 -30.40
CA VAL A 168 -2.72 -29.69 -30.81
C VAL A 168 -2.00 -30.26 -29.59
N LEU A 169 -2.20 -31.54 -29.32
CA LEU A 169 -1.54 -32.25 -28.22
C LEU A 169 -0.18 -32.78 -28.68
N ASP A 170 0.86 -31.96 -28.53
CA ASP A 170 2.23 -32.27 -28.98
C ASP A 170 3.03 -33.14 -27.99
N THR A 171 2.36 -33.76 -27.02
CA THR A 171 2.96 -34.73 -26.11
C THR A 171 1.92 -35.75 -25.68
N ALA A 172 2.20 -37.04 -25.91
CA ALA A 172 1.25 -38.10 -25.60
C ALA A 172 0.87 -38.09 -24.11
N LEU A 173 -0.43 -37.97 -23.82
CA LEU A 173 -0.96 -38.23 -22.48
C LEU A 173 -0.75 -39.71 -22.18
N THR A 174 0.19 -40.03 -21.29
CA THR A 174 0.39 -41.38 -20.75
C THR A 174 -0.80 -41.76 -19.88
N ASN A 175 -1.85 -42.22 -20.53
CA ASN A 175 -3.10 -42.60 -19.90
C ASN A 175 -2.95 -43.92 -19.14
N THR A 176 -2.45 -43.86 -17.91
CA THR A 176 -2.56 -44.95 -16.92
C THR A 176 -4.01 -45.03 -16.41
N ALA A 177 -4.96 -45.25 -17.32
CA ALA A 177 -6.33 -45.59 -16.99
C ALA A 177 -6.38 -47.05 -16.51
N THR A 178 -6.33 -47.24 -15.19
CA THR A 178 -6.79 -48.47 -14.55
C THR A 178 -8.30 -48.63 -14.78
N ALA A 179 -8.64 -49.26 -15.90
CA ALA A 179 -10.01 -49.40 -16.37
C ALA A 179 -10.83 -50.37 -15.50
N GLY A 180 -11.48 -49.85 -14.46
CA GLY A 180 -12.34 -50.60 -13.55
C GLY A 180 -13.80 -50.78 -14.00
N GLY A 181 -14.10 -50.71 -15.30
CA GLY A 181 -15.48 -50.79 -15.80
C GLY A 181 -15.56 -51.24 -17.27
N ALA A 182 -16.47 -52.18 -17.55
CA ALA A 182 -16.65 -52.83 -18.85
C ALA A 182 -17.48 -51.99 -19.84
N GLY A 183 -17.10 -50.72 -20.05
CA GLY A 183 -17.71 -49.82 -21.01
C GLY A 183 -16.77 -49.49 -22.18
N ASN A 184 -17.31 -49.38 -23.39
CA ASN A 184 -16.58 -48.92 -24.57
C ASN A 184 -15.98 -47.52 -24.33
N ARG A 185 -14.77 -47.27 -24.84
CA ARG A 185 -14.16 -45.94 -24.89
C ARG A 185 -14.01 -45.51 -26.34
N ASP A 186 -14.97 -44.74 -26.82
CA ASP A 186 -15.02 -44.33 -28.22
C ASP A 186 -13.98 -43.25 -28.51
N ILE A 187 -12.93 -43.60 -29.26
CA ILE A 187 -11.97 -42.65 -29.82
C ILE A 187 -12.55 -42.15 -31.15
N ALA A 188 -13.36 -41.10 -31.09
CA ALA A 188 -13.97 -40.50 -32.27
C ALA A 188 -12.94 -39.74 -33.13
N SER A 189 -12.22 -40.45 -34.01
CA SER A 189 -11.45 -39.82 -35.09
C SER A 189 -12.28 -39.76 -36.37
N THR A 190 -12.72 -38.55 -36.74
CA THR A 190 -13.40 -38.28 -38.02
C THR A 190 -12.44 -38.28 -39.22
N ALA A 191 -11.13 -38.38 -38.99
CA ALA A 191 -10.11 -38.28 -40.03
C ALA A 191 -9.72 -39.62 -40.70
N HIS A 192 -10.24 -40.77 -40.21
CA HIS A 192 -9.84 -42.11 -40.67
C HIS A 192 -10.94 -42.89 -41.43
N GLY A 193 -12.06 -42.25 -41.78
CA GLY A 193 -13.06 -42.83 -42.71
C GLY A 193 -13.88 -44.00 -42.16
N LEU A 194 -13.91 -44.18 -40.84
CA LEU A 194 -14.58 -45.30 -40.17
C LEU A 194 -16.09 -45.05 -40.05
N SER A 195 -16.88 -46.02 -40.50
CA SER A 195 -18.35 -46.04 -40.46
C SER A 195 -18.89 -46.76 -39.22
N VAL A 196 -20.19 -46.61 -38.95
CA VAL A 196 -20.86 -47.30 -37.83
C VAL A 196 -20.84 -48.81 -38.07
N GLY A 197 -20.04 -49.53 -37.29
CA GLY A 197 -19.80 -50.97 -37.42
C GLY A 197 -18.34 -51.33 -37.71
N ASP A 198 -17.50 -50.37 -38.10
CA ASP A 198 -16.09 -50.62 -38.40
C ASP A 198 -15.28 -50.88 -37.13
N ALA A 199 -14.61 -52.03 -37.08
CA ALA A 199 -13.77 -52.42 -35.96
C ALA A 199 -12.36 -51.81 -36.10
N VAL A 200 -12.02 -50.84 -35.26
CA VAL A 200 -10.62 -50.37 -35.12
C VAL A 200 -9.82 -51.46 -34.42
N ARG A 201 -8.99 -52.17 -35.19
CA ARG A 201 -8.04 -53.15 -34.65
C ARG A 201 -6.90 -52.39 -33.98
N ILE A 202 -7.03 -52.15 -32.67
CA ILE A 202 -5.93 -51.63 -31.85
C ILE A 202 -4.93 -52.77 -31.67
N PRO A 203 -3.69 -52.62 -32.16
CA PRO A 203 -2.66 -53.60 -31.88
C PRO A 203 -2.27 -53.46 -30.41
N VAL A 204 -2.36 -54.56 -29.66
CA VAL A 204 -2.02 -54.61 -28.23
C VAL A 204 -0.48 -54.67 -28.06
N GLY A 205 0.11 -55.01 -26.90
CA GLY A 205 1.58 -54.91 -26.67
C GLY A 205 2.47 -55.98 -27.35
N SER A 206 2.88 -57.00 -26.60
CA SER A 206 3.12 -58.33 -27.16
C SER A 206 2.63 -59.31 -26.11
N ALA A 207 1.51 -59.99 -26.33
CA ALA A 207 0.63 -59.87 -27.52
C ALA A 207 0.06 -58.45 -27.70
N THR A 208 0.08 -57.76 -28.86
CA THR A 208 0.73 -57.92 -30.18
C THR A 208 0.64 -56.56 -30.92
N TYR A 209 1.70 -55.76 -30.94
CA TYR A 209 1.78 -54.46 -31.64
C TYR A 209 1.97 -54.77 -33.13
N GLU A 210 1.15 -54.17 -34.00
CA GLU A 210 1.17 -54.39 -35.44
C GLU A 210 1.79 -53.17 -36.13
N ASN A 211 2.64 -53.46 -37.12
CA ASN A 211 3.45 -52.50 -37.85
C ASN A 211 2.84 -52.32 -39.24
N PHE A 212 2.69 -51.08 -39.70
CA PHE A 212 1.99 -50.77 -40.95
C PHE A 212 2.97 -50.70 -42.14
N THR A 213 2.67 -51.47 -43.18
CA THR A 213 3.25 -51.38 -44.54
C THR A 213 2.14 -51.35 -45.57
#